data_AF-A0AAF0ZJG1-F1
#
_entry.id   AF-A0AAF0ZJG1-F1
#
_cell.length_a   1.000
_cell.length_b   1.000
_cell.length_c   1.000
_cell.angle_alpha   90.00
_cell.angle_beta   90.00
_cell.angle_gamma   90.00
#
_symmetry.space_group_name_H-M   'P 1'
#
loop_
_entity.id
_entity.type
_entity.pdbx_description
1 polymer ?
#
loop_
_entity_poly.entity_id
_entity_poly.type
_entity_poly.pdbx_seq_one_letter_code
_entity_poly.pdbx_strand_id
1 'polypeptide(L)' 'MMKTKRIVIDTNVIVSALTFSESTTMQVFREAKEKGVILISSEILSKLIDVLSRQKFGSLSFYSLIK' A
#
# COMPACT_ATOMS: atom_id res chain seq x y z
N MET A 1 -8.66 -15.54 -21.75
CA MET A 1 -8.11 -15.34 -20.39
C MET A 1 -8.06 -13.84 -20.12
N MET A 2 -8.88 -13.32 -19.19
CA MET A 2 -8.86 -11.90 -18.86
C MET A 2 -7.50 -11.56 -18.21
N LYS A 3 -6.74 -10.65 -18.84
CA LYS A 3 -5.47 -10.18 -18.27
C LYS A 3 -5.78 -9.29 -17.07
N THR A 4 -5.53 -9.78 -15.86
CA THR A 4 -5.55 -8.94 -14.66
C THR A 4 -4.50 -7.85 -14.79
N LYS A 5 -4.89 -6.58 -14.58
CA LYS A 5 -3.95 -5.46 -14.65
C LYS A 5 -2.92 -5.61 -13.54
N ARG A 6 -1.64 -5.53 -13.89
CA ARG A 6 -0.53 -5.51 -12.93
C ARG A 6 -0.14 -4.07 -12.72
N ILE A 7 -0.22 -3.61 -11.47
CA ILE A 7 -0.05 -2.21 -11.11
C ILE A 7 1.13 -2.12 -10.17
N VAL A 8 2.08 -1.23 -10.47
CA VAL A 8 3.17 -0.87 -9.57
C VAL A 8 2.88 0.54 -9.09
N ILE A 9 2.86 0.72 -7.77
CA ILE A 9 2.63 2.01 -7.14
C ILE A 9 3.95 2.43 -6.49
N ASP A 10 4.28 3.72 -6.63
CA ASP A 10 5.43 4.28 -5.96
C ASP A 10 5.36 4.08 -4.44
N THR A 11 6.51 3.85 -3.80
CA THR A 11 6.57 3.57 -2.37
C THR A 11 6.04 4.74 -1.53
N ASN A 12 6.31 5.98 -1.92
CA ASN A 12 5.83 7.16 -1.18
C ASN A 12 4.32 7.33 -1.28
N VAL A 13 3.73 6.94 -2.41
CA VAL A 13 2.27 6.90 -2.57
C VAL A 13 1.66 5.87 -1.64
N ILE A 14 2.27 4.68 -1.52
CA ILE A 14 1.83 3.66 -0.56
C ILE A 14 1.96 4.19 0.88
N VAL A 15 3.14 4.68 1.29
CA VAL A 15 3.36 5.25 2.64
C VAL A 15 2.33 6.34 2.96
N SER A 16 2.08 7.26 2.04
CA SER A 16 1.13 8.36 2.24
C SER A 16 -0.30 7.86 2.36
N ALA A 17 -0.70 6.89 1.52
CA ALA A 17 -2.01 6.24 1.61
C ALA A 17 -2.24 5.63 2.99
N LEU A 18 -1.25 4.92 3.50
CA LEU A 18 -1.33 4.19 4.77
C LEU A 18 -1.29 5.11 5.98
N THR A 19 -0.61 6.25 5.86
CA THR A 19 -0.54 7.26 6.91
C THR A 19 -1.83 8.08 6.98
N PHE A 20 -2.44 8.37 5.83
CA PHE A 20 -3.60 9.26 5.72
C PHE A 20 -4.77 8.53 5.04
N SER A 21 -5.69 7.99 5.84
CA SER A 21 -6.86 7.23 5.35
C SER A 21 -7.79 8.03 4.44
N GLU A 22 -7.88 9.35 4.66
CA GLU A 22 -8.65 10.31 3.88
C GLU A 22 -7.74 11.11 2.94
N SER A 23 -7.01 10.42 2.05
CA SER A 23 -6.09 11.04 1.09
C SER A 23 -6.34 10.58 -0.34
N THR A 24 -5.93 11.41 -1.31
CA THR A 24 -5.91 11.03 -2.73
C THR A 24 -5.04 9.77 -2.95
N THR A 25 -3.95 9.63 -2.21
CA THR A 25 -3.10 8.44 -2.27
C THR A 25 -3.82 7.18 -1.80
N MET A 26 -4.67 7.27 -0.77
CA MET A 26 -5.51 6.15 -0.35
C MET A 26 -6.61 5.83 -1.37
N GLN A 27 -7.18 6.83 -2.04
CA GLN A 27 -8.12 6.60 -3.15
C GLN A 27 -7.44 5.84 -4.30
N VAL A 28 -6.23 6.25 -4.71
CA VAL A 28 -5.43 5.54 -5.72
C VAL A 28 -5.13 4.11 -5.30
N PHE A 29 -4.74 3.88 -4.05
CA PHE A 29 -4.48 2.54 -3.53
C PHE A 29 -5.71 1.63 -3.59
N ARG A 30 -6.89 2.14 -3.18
CA ARG A 30 -8.16 1.41 -3.28
C ARG A 30 -8.54 1.08 -4.72
N GLU A 31 -8.47 2.06 -5.62
CA GLU A 31 -8.78 1.84 -7.03
C GLU A 31 -7.84 0.82 -7.69
N ALA A 32 -6.54 0.86 -7.34
CA ALA A 32 -5.57 -0.10 -7.86
C ALA A 32 -5.86 -1.53 -7.37
N LYS A 33 -6.27 -1.68 -6.10
CA LYS A 33 -6.69 -2.97 -5.51
C LYS A 33 -7.96 -3.50 -6.17
N GLU A 34 -8.92 -2.64 -6.52
CA GLU A 34 -10.17 -3.03 -7.20
C GLU A 34 -9.95 -3.40 -8.68
N LYS A 35 -9.07 -2.67 -9.37
CA LYS A 35 -8.90 -2.77 -10.83
C LYS A 35 -7.80 -3.77 -11.25
N GLY A 36 -7.05 -4.34 -10.32
CA GLY A 36 -5.90 -5.18 -10.64
C GLY A 36 -5.19 -5.79 -9.44
N VAL A 37 -3.95 -6.22 -9.68
CA VAL A 37 -3.03 -6.76 -8.65
C VAL A 37 -1.90 -5.77 -8.49
N ILE A 38 -1.72 -5.29 -7.26
CA ILE A 38 -0.59 -4.46 -6.89
C ILE A 38 0.63 -5.36 -6.72
N LEU A 39 1.70 -5.06 -7.44
CA LEU A 39 2.98 -5.76 -7.31
C LEU A 39 3.91 -4.94 -6.42
N ILE A 40 4.52 -5.62 -5.47
CA ILE A 40 5.52 -5.06 -4.56
C ILE A 40 6.65 -6.07 -4.40
N SER A 41 7.89 -5.59 -4.38
CA SER A 41 9.02 -6.46 -4.09
C SER A 41 9.12 -6.75 -2.59
N SER A 42 9.76 -7.85 -2.22
CA SER A 42 10.02 -8.20 -0.83
C SER A 42 10.80 -7.11 -0.09
N GLU A 43 11.75 -6.46 -0.77
CA GLU A 43 12.58 -5.41 -0.19
C GLU A 43 11.76 -4.16 0.14
N ILE A 44 10.87 -3.74 -0.77
CA ILE A 44 9.98 -2.60 -0.54
C ILE A 44 8.97 -2.92 0.56
N LEU A 45 8.43 -4.14 0.60
CA LEU A 45 7.53 -4.58 1.67
C LEU A 45 8.22 -4.52 3.05
N SER A 46 9.44 -5.04 3.16
CA SER A 46 10.20 -4.98 4.41
C SER A 46 10.46 -3.54 4.85
N LYS A 47 10.78 -2.65 3.90
CA LYS A 47 11.02 -1.23 4.19
C LYS A 47 9.74 -0.51 4.63
N LEU A 48 8.59 -0.84 4.03
CA LEU A 48 7.30 -0.29 4.45
C LEU A 48 6.97 -0.68 5.88
N ILE A 49 7.18 -1.96 6.24
CA ILE A 49 6.98 -2.44 7.60
C ILE A 49 7.87 -1.66 8.57
N ASP A 50 9.17 -1.50 8.26
CA ASP A 50 10.08 -0.72 9.11
C ASP A 50 9.64 0.75 9.26
N VAL A 51 9.25 1.41 8.16
CA VAL A 51 8.80 2.81 8.20
C VAL A 51 7.55 2.98 9.08
N LEU A 52 6.57 2.09 8.93
CA LEU A 52 5.28 2.18 9.61
C LEU A 52 5.30 1.65 11.04
N SER A 53 6.28 0.81 11.39
CA SER A 53 6.48 0.34 12.76
C SER A 53 7.11 1.40 13.66
N ARG A 54 7.61 2.50 13.10
CA ARG A 54 8.17 3.61 13.88
C ARG A 54 7.05 4.31 14.64
N GLN A 55 7.31 4.62 15.90
CA GLN A 55 6.39 5.16 16.94
C GLN A 55 5.56 6.41 16.53
N LYS A 56 5.83 7.02 15.37
CA LYS A 56 5.03 8.12 14.79
C LYS A 56 3.73 7.67 14.11
N PHE A 57 3.58 6.39 13.76
CA PHE A 57 2.41 5.86 13.08
C PHE A 57 1.65 4.94 14.05
N GLY A 58 0.69 5.51 14.79
CA GLY A 58 -0.08 4.76 15.78
C GLY A 58 -0.64 3.46 15.23
N SER A 59 -0.33 2.35 15.90
CA SER A 59 -0.82 0.96 15.69
C SER A 59 -1.68 0.69 14.45
N LEU A 60 -1.14 0.86 13.25
CA LEU A 60 -1.73 0.37 12.00
C LEU A 60 -1.22 -1.04 11.76
N SER A 61 -2.08 -2.04 11.98
CA SER A 61 -1.75 -3.43 11.63
C SER A 61 -1.69 -3.56 10.11
N PHE A 62 -0.49 -3.71 9.55
CA PHE A 62 -0.29 -3.83 8.10
C PHE A 62 -1.02 -5.04 7.49
N TYR A 63 -1.13 -6.11 8.28
CA TYR A 63 -1.71 -7.38 7.88
C TYR A 63 -3.21 -7.31 7.54
N SER A 64 -3.96 -6.34 8.08
CA SER A 64 -5.38 -6.21 7.78
C SER A 64 -5.66 -5.54 6.43
N LEU A 65 -4.68 -4.86 5.83
CA LEU A 65 -4.88 -4.10 4.58
C LEU A 65 -4.59 -4.92 3.30
N ILE A 66 -3.74 -5.95 3.45
CA ILE A 66 -3.25 -6.81 2.36
C ILE A 66 -4.12 -8.05 2.10
N LYS A 67 -5.08 -8.36 2.99
CA LYS A 67 -6.20 -9.26 2.68
C LYS A 67 -7.28 -8.52 1.90
#